data_AF-M6G6U0-F1
#
_entry.id   AF-M6G6U0-F1
#
_cell.length_a   1.000
_cell.length_b   1.000
_cell.length_c   1.000
_cell.angle_alpha   90.00
_cell.angle_beta   90.00
_cell.angle_gamma   90.00
#
_symmetry.space_group_name_H-M   'P 1'
#
loop_
_entity.id
_entity.type
_entity.pdbx_description
1 polymer ?
#
loop_
_entity_poly.entity_id
_entity_poly.type
_entity_poly.pdbx_seq_one_letter_code
_entity_poly.pdbx_strand_id
1 'polypeptide(L)'
;MFQFIRNFFISFLYSFFGFIWSASIFLGMFIEKLIFERKFSKEFFFFGISFGLLFLPVLYLLFNSDKIGIASWIPEAGTTAFIVFFDLIFHSGILKKFIPGIVASVALFVGFVSIYFQKSSSETKMEVLDFAHKKSVILFGIVLTIFSIALCVLSSIQPLITARNLLVTAPVLYFLIATLFSIFPIYKERRLEFVLILISFVSLYYFTRYYYKPYKEQWRESSQYIISTVVGHPKDFTLLCSSHAYNMEYFLKTAKVTGIVPRLYTKEEVNLFIQDSSKKNLVILETSWKYLNSEELESLFMRSNFDRKDQLFYGMRVVTIRKK
;
A
#
# COMPACT_ATOMS: atom_id res chain seq x y z
N MET A 1 7.14 28.38 -1.32
CA MET A 1 7.32 27.69 -0.02
C MET A 1 6.02 27.60 0.79
N PHE A 2 5.35 28.72 1.09
CA PHE A 2 4.11 28.76 1.87
C PHE A 2 2.93 27.99 1.24
N GLN A 3 2.80 28.03 -0.09
CA GLN A 3 1.73 27.31 -0.82
C GLN A 3 1.95 25.78 -0.86
N PHE A 4 3.21 25.36 -0.85
CA PHE A 4 3.60 23.94 -0.77
C PHE A 4 3.34 23.39 0.63
N ILE A 5 3.70 24.15 1.67
CA ILE A 5 3.39 23.82 3.08
C ILE A 5 1.88 23.77 3.30
N ARG A 6 1.12 24.71 2.73
CA ARG A 6 -0.35 24.73 2.81
C ARG A 6 -0.99 23.52 2.13
N ASN A 7 -0.59 23.19 0.90
CA ASN A 7 -1.11 22.04 0.17
C ASN A 7 -0.66 20.71 0.80
N PHE A 8 0.55 20.67 1.37
CA PHE A 8 1.06 19.56 2.16
C PHE A 8 0.21 19.36 3.41
N PHE A 9 -0.01 20.40 4.23
CA PHE A 9 -0.88 20.33 5.42
C PHE A 9 -2.31 19.92 5.09
N ILE A 10 -2.89 20.42 3.99
CA ILE A 10 -4.24 20.08 3.57
C ILE A 10 -4.32 18.59 3.18
N SER A 11 -3.42 18.07 2.33
CA SER A 11 -3.38 16.64 2.01
C SER A 11 -3.11 15.74 3.23
N PHE A 12 -2.37 16.27 4.22
CA PHE A 12 -2.03 15.56 5.45
C PHE A 12 -3.20 15.51 6.44
N LEU A 13 -3.92 16.62 6.61
CA LEU A 13 -5.12 16.73 7.44
C LEU A 13 -6.27 15.86 6.92
N TYR A 14 -6.36 15.61 5.61
CA TYR A 14 -7.36 14.71 5.04
C TYR A 14 -7.05 13.21 5.24
N SER A 15 -5.87 12.87 5.77
CA SER A 15 -5.51 11.50 6.12
C SER A 15 -5.64 11.30 7.63
N PHE A 16 -6.37 10.29 8.06
CA PHE A 16 -6.54 9.89 9.47
C PHE A 16 -5.22 9.87 10.27
N PHE A 17 -4.14 9.44 9.63
CA PHE A 17 -2.80 9.34 10.23
C PHE A 17 -2.06 10.68 10.34
N GLY A 18 -2.49 11.71 9.60
CA GLY A 18 -1.88 13.03 9.63
C GLY A 18 -2.19 13.82 10.90
N PHE A 19 -3.35 13.58 11.52
CA PHE A 19 -3.68 14.15 12.84
C PHE A 19 -2.81 13.57 13.94
N ILE A 20 -2.68 12.24 13.99
CA ILE A 20 -1.82 11.54 14.95
C ILE A 20 -0.37 12.01 14.78
N TRP A 21 0.11 12.08 13.54
CA TRP A 21 1.46 12.55 13.25
C TRP A 21 1.68 14.00 13.67
N SER A 22 0.73 14.89 13.40
CA SER A 22 0.82 16.29 13.80
C SER A 22 0.86 16.42 15.33
N ALA A 23 0.01 15.67 16.05
CA ALA A 23 0.06 15.60 17.50
C ALA A 23 1.42 15.09 18.00
N SER A 24 1.97 14.05 17.38
CA SER A 24 3.30 13.52 17.70
C SER A 24 4.43 14.52 17.46
N ILE A 25 4.36 15.34 16.41
CA ILE A 25 5.34 16.42 16.17
C ILE A 25 5.30 17.44 17.30
N PHE A 26 4.12 17.98 17.63
CA PHE A 26 4.00 19.00 18.66
C PHE A 26 4.40 18.47 20.03
N LEU A 27 4.02 17.23 20.35
CA LEU A 27 4.42 16.58 21.59
C LEU A 27 5.94 16.28 21.61
N GLY A 28 6.52 15.91 20.48
CA GLY A 28 7.96 15.73 20.32
C GLY A 28 8.74 17.03 20.52
N MET A 29 8.31 18.14 19.92
CA MET A 29 8.91 19.47 20.12
C MET A 29 8.78 19.95 21.56
N PHE A 30 7.67 19.61 22.23
CA PHE A 30 7.48 19.88 23.65
C PHE A 30 8.49 19.08 24.50
N ILE A 31 8.60 17.77 24.29
CA ILE A 31 9.55 16.91 25.01
C ILE A 31 11.00 17.34 24.77
N GLU A 32 11.35 17.66 23.52
CA GLU A 32 12.67 18.16 23.17
C GLU A 32 13.02 19.44 23.95
N LYS A 33 12.13 20.45 23.96
CA LYS A 33 12.35 21.66 24.77
C LYS A 33 12.42 21.39 26.26
N LEU A 34 11.65 20.42 26.75
CA LEU A 34 11.70 20.00 28.15
C LEU A 34 13.06 19.36 28.50
N ILE A 35 13.62 18.53 27.62
CA ILE A 35 14.89 17.83 27.84
C ILE A 35 16.08 18.80 27.68
N PHE A 36 16.14 19.55 26.57
CA PHE A 36 17.32 20.35 26.21
C PHE A 36 17.32 21.75 26.84
N GLU A 37 16.15 22.37 26.98
CA GLU A 37 16.04 23.75 27.46
C GLU A 37 15.49 23.83 28.89
N ARG A 38 15.05 22.69 29.46
CA ARG A 38 14.34 22.62 30.76
C ARG A 38 13.16 23.59 30.86
N LYS A 39 12.54 23.89 29.71
CA LYS A 39 11.45 24.86 29.58
C LYS A 39 10.16 24.16 29.23
N PHE A 40 9.11 24.51 29.97
CA PHE A 40 7.75 24.07 29.65
C PHE A 40 7.17 24.94 28.53
N SER A 41 7.23 24.45 27.29
CA SER A 41 6.70 25.15 26.13
C SER A 41 5.18 25.00 26.03
N LYS A 42 4.44 25.90 26.70
CA LYS A 42 2.96 25.87 26.76
C LYS A 42 2.30 25.80 25.39
N GLU A 43 2.87 26.49 24.39
CA GLU A 43 2.37 26.51 23.02
C GLU A 43 2.34 25.11 22.40
N PHE A 44 3.48 24.41 22.40
CA PHE A 44 3.60 23.06 21.82
C PHE A 44 2.78 22.03 22.58
N PHE A 45 2.72 22.16 23.90
CA PHE A 45 1.85 21.33 24.72
C PHE A 45 0.36 21.52 24.35
N PHE A 46 -0.08 22.78 24.25
CA PHE A 46 -1.45 23.12 23.89
C PHE A 46 -1.81 22.66 22.47
N PHE A 47 -0.93 22.87 21.49
CA PHE A 47 -1.14 22.37 20.13
C PHE A 47 -1.18 20.84 20.10
N GLY A 48 -0.26 20.15 20.77
CA GLY A 48 -0.26 18.69 20.84
C GLY A 48 -1.58 18.12 21.39
N ILE A 49 -2.07 18.69 22.51
CA ILE A 49 -3.37 18.32 23.09
C ILE A 49 -4.52 18.67 22.15
N SER A 50 -4.53 19.87 21.57
CA SER A 50 -5.61 20.32 20.69
C SER A 50 -5.75 19.40 19.47
N PHE A 51 -4.63 19.03 18.84
CA PHE A 51 -4.65 18.06 17.73
C PHE A 51 -5.10 16.66 18.18
N GLY A 52 -4.74 16.23 19.39
CA GLY A 52 -5.25 14.99 19.98
C GLY A 52 -6.75 15.03 20.28
N LEU A 53 -7.28 16.16 20.75
CA LEU A 53 -8.72 16.35 21.02
C LEU A 53 -9.52 16.43 19.72
N LEU A 54 -9.02 17.12 18.69
CA LEU A 54 -9.64 17.17 17.36
C LEU A 54 -9.74 15.79 16.70
N PHE A 55 -8.95 14.82 17.17
CA PHE A 55 -8.98 13.45 16.71
C PHE A 55 -10.06 12.59 17.40
N LEU A 56 -10.62 13.03 18.54
CA LEU A 56 -11.65 12.29 19.27
C LEU A 56 -12.91 11.99 18.46
N PRO A 57 -13.49 12.91 17.66
CA PRO A 57 -14.65 12.60 16.82
C PRO A 57 -14.35 11.50 15.80
N VAL A 58 -13.10 11.45 15.31
CA VAL A 58 -12.67 10.45 14.33
C VAL A 58 -12.49 9.08 15.00
N LEU A 59 -11.94 9.05 16.22
CA LEU A 59 -11.91 7.83 17.04
C LEU A 59 -13.31 7.31 17.35
N TYR A 60 -14.23 8.21 17.71
CA TYR A 60 -15.63 7.86 17.95
C TYR A 60 -16.26 7.21 16.71
N LEU A 61 -16.05 7.79 15.53
CA LEU A 61 -16.54 7.21 14.27
C LEU A 61 -15.93 5.85 13.98
N LEU A 62 -14.62 5.68 14.19
CA LEU A 62 -13.93 4.39 14.00
C LEU A 62 -14.46 3.28 14.91
N PHE A 63 -14.78 3.62 16.17
CA PHE A 63 -15.24 2.63 17.14
C PHE A 63 -16.74 2.33 17.05
N ASN A 64 -17.57 3.28 16.60
CA ASN A 64 -19.03 3.11 16.52
C ASN A 64 -19.57 2.74 15.14
N SER A 65 -18.79 2.90 14.05
CA SER A 65 -19.22 2.34 12.77
C SER A 65 -19.00 0.83 12.80
N ASP A 66 -20.09 0.06 12.74
CA ASP A 66 -20.07 -1.38 12.46
C ASP A 66 -18.98 -1.67 11.43
N LYS A 67 -17.95 -2.41 11.87
CA LYS A 67 -16.71 -2.77 11.15
C LYS A 67 -16.67 -2.06 9.81
N ILE A 68 -16.12 -0.84 9.74
CA ILE A 68 -15.98 -0.09 8.49
C ILE A 68 -15.72 -1.11 7.38
N GLY A 69 -16.74 -1.41 6.55
CA GLY A 69 -16.66 -2.50 5.55
C GLY A 69 -15.58 -2.23 4.50
N ILE A 70 -14.99 -1.03 4.59
CA ILE A 70 -13.88 -0.48 3.83
C ILE A 70 -12.51 -0.91 4.40
N ALA A 71 -12.43 -1.63 5.53
CA ALA A 71 -11.17 -2.06 6.17
C ALA A 71 -11.10 -3.56 6.49
N SER A 72 -12.18 -4.33 6.31
CA SER A 72 -12.20 -5.79 6.55
C SER A 72 -11.29 -6.60 5.61
N TRP A 73 -10.84 -5.99 4.51
CA TRP A 73 -9.85 -6.55 3.58
C TRP A 73 -8.40 -6.27 4.00
N ILE A 74 -8.17 -5.43 5.00
CA ILE A 74 -6.83 -5.12 5.51
C ILE A 74 -6.45 -6.27 6.45
N PRO A 75 -5.44 -7.10 6.10
CA PRO A 75 -5.01 -8.18 6.97
C PRO A 75 -4.52 -7.62 8.31
N GLU A 76 -4.61 -8.42 9.37
CA GLU A 76 -4.13 -8.05 10.70
C GLU A 76 -2.70 -7.50 10.64
N ALA A 77 -2.46 -6.43 11.40
CA ALA A 77 -1.21 -5.69 11.40
C ALA A 77 -0.06 -6.53 11.95
N GLY A 78 0.56 -7.34 11.09
CA GLY A 78 1.78 -8.08 11.36
C GLY A 78 3.03 -7.36 10.85
N THR A 79 4.19 -7.98 11.05
CA THR A 79 5.48 -7.57 10.46
C THR A 79 5.40 -7.39 8.94
N THR A 80 4.47 -8.08 8.27
CA THR A 80 4.17 -7.95 6.85
C THR A 80 3.75 -6.54 6.43
N ALA A 81 2.98 -5.81 7.24
CA ALA A 81 2.57 -4.43 6.92
C ALA A 81 3.77 -3.48 6.91
N PHE A 82 4.71 -3.66 7.85
CA PHE A 82 5.96 -2.91 7.89
C PHE A 82 6.88 -3.28 6.72
N ILE A 83 7.00 -4.57 6.39
CA ILE A 83 7.78 -5.02 5.22
C ILE A 83 7.21 -4.41 3.93
N VAL A 84 5.89 -4.43 3.73
CA VAL A 84 5.24 -3.83 2.56
C VAL A 84 5.38 -2.29 2.55
N PHE A 85 5.39 -1.65 3.71
CA PHE A 85 5.63 -0.21 3.82
C PHE A 85 7.07 0.18 3.46
N PHE A 86 8.06 -0.54 3.99
CA PHE A 86 9.46 -0.35 3.60
C PHE A 86 9.67 -0.67 2.11
N ASP A 87 9.02 -1.71 1.59
CA ASP A 87 8.98 -2.04 0.15
C ASP A 87 8.36 -0.89 -0.67
N LEU A 88 7.31 -0.24 -0.16
CA LEU A 88 6.64 0.89 -0.81
C LEU A 88 7.50 2.16 -0.81
N ILE A 89 8.11 2.54 0.31
CA ILE A 89 8.92 3.76 0.44
C ILE A 89 10.24 3.63 -0.32
N PHE A 90 10.94 2.52 -0.14
CA PHE A 90 12.29 2.35 -0.67
C PHE A 90 12.32 1.61 -1.99
N HIS A 91 11.16 1.14 -2.47
CA HIS A 91 11.08 0.27 -3.65
C HIS A 91 12.05 -0.91 -3.52
N SER A 92 12.32 -1.34 -2.27
CA SER A 92 13.42 -2.25 -1.91
C SER A 92 13.20 -3.65 -2.48
N GLY A 93 11.96 -3.96 -2.84
CA GLY A 93 11.60 -5.12 -3.62
C GLY A 93 11.71 -6.44 -2.88
N ILE A 94 11.63 -6.42 -1.55
CA ILE A 94 11.76 -7.61 -0.69
C ILE A 94 10.85 -8.75 -1.18
N LEU A 95 9.71 -8.42 -1.80
CA LEU A 95 8.80 -9.45 -2.30
C LEU A 95 8.85 -9.68 -3.82
N LYS A 96 9.16 -8.69 -4.69
CA LYS A 96 9.21 -8.90 -6.17
C LYS A 96 10.09 -7.93 -7.01
N LYS A 97 10.85 -7.00 -6.42
CA LYS A 97 11.56 -5.92 -7.17
C LYS A 97 12.99 -5.69 -6.68
N PHE A 98 13.78 -6.75 -6.66
CA PHE A 98 15.06 -6.89 -5.96
C PHE A 98 16.15 -5.82 -6.22
N ILE A 99 16.04 -4.99 -7.26
CA ILE A 99 17.16 -4.21 -7.80
C ILE A 99 17.41 -2.86 -7.08
N PRO A 100 16.42 -2.00 -6.79
CA PRO A 100 16.66 -0.79 -5.99
C PRO A 100 17.15 -1.10 -4.57
N GLY A 101 16.64 -2.17 -3.96
CA GLY A 101 17.12 -2.67 -2.66
C GLY A 101 18.58 -3.14 -2.70
N ILE A 102 19.01 -3.82 -3.77
CA ILE A 102 20.42 -4.16 -3.99
C ILE A 102 21.26 -2.90 -4.14
N VAL A 103 20.83 -1.92 -4.95
CA VAL A 103 21.60 -0.67 -5.16
C VAL A 103 21.78 0.08 -3.84
N ALA A 104 20.72 0.18 -3.01
CA ALA A 104 20.80 0.78 -1.69
C ALA A 104 21.72 -0.02 -0.73
N SER A 105 21.64 -1.35 -0.75
CA SER A 105 22.48 -2.22 0.08
C SER A 105 23.96 -2.15 -0.34
N VAL A 106 24.24 -2.08 -1.65
CA VAL A 106 25.59 -1.89 -2.19
C VAL A 106 26.11 -0.51 -1.81
N ALA A 107 25.29 0.54 -1.87
CA ALA A 107 25.68 1.87 -1.40
C ALA A 107 26.00 1.87 0.10
N LEU A 108 25.19 1.21 0.94
CA LEU A 108 25.51 1.05 2.36
C LEU A 108 26.82 0.27 2.55
N PHE A 109 26.99 -0.85 1.84
CA PHE A 109 28.20 -1.67 1.91
C PHE A 109 29.46 -0.89 1.50
N VAL A 110 29.40 -0.11 0.40
CA VAL A 110 30.48 0.78 -0.03
C VAL A 110 30.77 1.85 1.02
N GLY A 111 29.73 2.40 1.67
CA GLY A 111 29.87 3.30 2.82
C GLY A 111 30.63 2.64 3.97
N PHE A 112 30.22 1.44 4.39
CA PHE A 112 30.88 0.67 5.45
C PHE A 112 32.31 0.27 5.12
N VAL A 113 32.56 -0.21 3.90
CA VAL A 113 33.89 -0.58 3.39
C VAL A 113 34.79 0.66 3.35
N SER A 114 34.28 1.83 2.96
CA SER A 114 35.07 3.07 3.00
C SER A 114 35.55 3.43 4.40
N ILE A 115 34.69 3.25 5.42
CA ILE A 115 35.08 3.44 6.83
C ILE A 115 36.11 2.39 7.26
N TYR A 116 35.91 1.13 6.88
CA TYR A 116 36.76 0.02 7.32
C TYR A 116 38.17 0.08 6.72
N PHE A 117 38.29 0.40 5.43
CA PHE A 117 39.56 0.41 4.71
C PHE A 117 40.30 1.76 4.72
N GLN A 118 39.64 2.89 4.99
CA GLN A 118 40.33 4.19 5.20
C GLN A 118 40.96 4.32 6.59
N LYS A 119 40.69 3.38 7.50
CA LYS A 119 41.21 3.35 8.88
C LYS A 119 42.73 3.24 9.00
N SER A 120 43.46 2.97 7.90
CA SER A 120 44.94 2.92 7.88
C SER A 120 45.61 4.28 7.62
N SER A 121 44.84 5.34 7.36
CA SER A 121 45.36 6.71 7.21
C SER A 121 44.87 7.56 8.37
N SER A 122 45.80 8.20 9.08
CA SER A 122 45.69 8.78 10.42
C SER A 122 44.73 9.97 10.59
N GLU A 123 43.82 10.22 9.64
CA GLU A 123 42.93 11.39 9.60
C GLU A 123 41.44 11.03 9.42
N THR A 124 41.03 9.79 9.68
CA THR A 124 39.60 9.43 9.58
C THR A 124 38.85 9.72 10.88
N LYS A 125 38.48 10.98 11.08
CA LYS A 125 37.43 11.33 12.05
C LYS A 125 36.08 11.15 11.37
N MET A 126 35.27 10.22 11.88
CA MET A 126 33.82 10.21 11.64
C MET A 126 33.32 11.64 11.80
N GLU A 127 32.65 12.20 10.81
CA GLU A 127 32.18 13.58 10.92
C GLU A 127 31.17 13.65 12.06
N VAL A 128 31.56 14.40 13.09
CA VAL A 128 30.71 14.63 14.23
C VAL A 128 29.59 15.53 13.74
N LEU A 129 28.38 14.97 13.64
CA LEU A 129 27.17 15.73 13.33
C LEU A 129 27.14 17.02 14.17
N ASP A 130 26.86 18.14 13.51
CA ASP A 130 26.68 19.41 14.19
C ASP A 130 25.59 19.31 15.26
N PHE A 131 25.69 20.14 16.30
CA PHE A 131 24.78 20.13 17.44
C PHE A 131 23.31 20.30 16.99
N ALA A 132 23.04 21.18 16.01
CA ALA A 132 21.69 21.38 15.47
C ALA A 132 21.17 20.14 14.71
N HIS A 133 22.04 19.45 13.98
CA HIS A 133 21.71 18.20 13.29
C HIS A 133 21.42 17.07 14.28
N LYS A 134 22.26 16.90 15.31
CA LYS A 134 22.02 15.92 16.38
C LYS A 134 20.70 16.17 17.10
N LYS A 135 20.41 17.43 17.43
CA LYS A 135 19.15 17.84 18.03
C LYS A 135 17.95 17.46 17.15
N SER A 136 18.04 17.69 15.84
CA SER A 136 17.00 17.29 14.87
C SER A 136 16.80 15.78 14.77
N VAL A 137 17.89 14.98 14.77
CA VAL A 137 17.80 13.50 14.78
C VAL A 137 17.10 13.00 16.04
N ILE A 138 17.44 13.56 17.20
CA ILE A 138 16.82 13.19 18.48
C ILE A 138 15.35 13.56 18.49
N LEU A 139 14.98 14.77 18.03
CA LEU A 139 13.59 15.19 17.89
C LEU A 139 12.80 14.20 17.02
N PHE A 140 13.32 13.86 15.85
CA PHE A 140 12.63 12.93 14.95
C PHE A 140 12.55 11.51 15.51
N GLY A 141 13.56 11.06 16.26
CA GLY A 141 13.49 9.81 17.03
C GLY A 141 12.34 9.82 18.02
N ILE A 142 12.22 10.88 18.83
CA ILE A 142 11.12 11.06 19.80
C ILE A 142 9.75 11.06 19.09
N VAL A 143 9.60 11.84 18.01
CA VAL A 143 8.36 11.92 17.23
C VAL A 143 7.95 10.55 16.69
N LEU A 144 8.89 9.78 16.11
CA LEU A 144 8.63 8.44 15.61
C LEU A 144 8.23 7.48 16.73
N THR A 145 8.86 7.56 17.91
CA THR A 145 8.50 6.74 19.07
C THR A 145 7.06 7.03 19.53
N ILE A 146 6.70 8.31 19.73
CA ILE A 146 5.34 8.70 20.14
C ILE A 146 4.31 8.22 19.12
N PHE A 147 4.59 8.48 17.84
CA PHE A 147 3.73 8.06 16.75
C PHE A 147 3.55 6.54 16.70
N SER A 148 4.64 5.78 16.84
CA SER A 148 4.59 4.31 16.83
C SER A 148 3.77 3.76 18.00
N ILE A 149 3.93 4.33 19.20
CA ILE A 149 3.13 3.94 20.37
C ILE A 149 1.64 4.20 20.12
N ALA A 150 1.28 5.41 19.65
CA ALA A 150 -0.10 5.76 19.34
C ALA A 150 -0.70 4.81 18.28
N LEU A 151 0.07 4.48 17.24
CA LEU A 151 -0.36 3.53 16.21
C LEU A 151 -0.52 2.12 16.73
N CYS A 152 0.39 1.62 17.57
CA CYS A 152 0.25 0.30 18.17
C CYS A 152 -1.04 0.20 18.99
N VAL A 153 -1.32 1.19 19.85
CA VAL A 153 -2.53 1.24 20.67
C VAL A 153 -3.79 1.22 19.80
N LEU A 154 -3.84 2.05 18.75
CA LEU A 154 -4.99 2.07 17.83
C LEU A 154 -5.10 0.77 17.03
N SER A 155 -3.97 0.23 16.61
CA SER A 155 -3.91 -1.01 15.83
C SER A 155 -4.33 -2.25 16.62
N SER A 156 -4.19 -2.24 17.94
CA SER A 156 -4.67 -3.31 18.82
C SER A 156 -6.20 -3.36 18.90
N ILE A 157 -6.89 -2.25 18.59
CA ILE A 157 -8.36 -2.18 18.63
C ILE A 157 -8.95 -2.40 17.22
N GLN A 158 -8.34 -1.82 16.19
CA GLN A 158 -8.67 -2.08 14.79
C GLN A 158 -7.40 -2.12 13.92
N PRO A 159 -7.26 -3.07 12.97
CA PRO A 159 -6.09 -3.15 12.11
C PRO A 159 -6.03 -1.96 11.15
N LEU A 160 -5.31 -0.91 11.55
CA LEU A 160 -5.21 0.37 10.84
C LEU A 160 -3.85 0.56 10.15
N ILE A 161 -2.85 -0.26 10.50
CA ILE A 161 -1.49 -0.16 9.96
C ILE A 161 -1.48 -0.67 8.51
N THR A 162 -1.45 0.28 7.57
CA THR A 162 -1.25 0.00 6.15
C THR A 162 -0.10 0.82 5.60
N ALA A 163 0.53 0.34 4.53
CA ALA A 163 1.62 1.06 3.86
C ALA A 163 1.21 2.47 3.39
N ARG A 164 -0.06 2.67 3.01
CA ARG A 164 -0.60 3.98 2.62
C ARG A 164 -0.65 4.96 3.80
N ASN A 165 -1.00 4.46 4.97
CA ASN A 165 -1.18 5.24 6.18
C ASN A 165 0.16 5.67 6.79
N LEU A 166 1.17 4.81 6.67
CA LEU A 166 2.52 5.09 7.16
C LEU A 166 3.31 6.08 6.28
N LEU A 167 2.83 6.44 5.08
CA LEU A 167 3.47 7.45 4.20
C LEU A 167 3.69 8.80 4.88
N VAL A 168 2.88 9.09 5.89
CA VAL A 168 2.98 10.25 6.78
C VAL A 168 4.38 10.40 7.41
N THR A 169 5.10 9.28 7.62
CA THR A 169 6.44 9.25 8.23
C THR A 169 7.58 9.35 7.21
N ALA A 170 7.27 9.26 5.90
CA ALA A 170 8.28 9.19 4.85
C ALA A 170 9.29 10.34 4.84
N PRO A 171 8.90 11.62 5.04
CA PRO A 171 9.87 12.73 5.07
C PRO A 171 10.92 12.57 6.18
N VAL A 172 10.50 12.09 7.35
CA VAL A 172 11.41 11.86 8.48
C VAL A 172 12.33 10.67 8.22
N LEU A 173 11.80 9.59 7.64
CA LEU A 173 12.62 8.45 7.25
C LEU A 173 13.67 8.85 6.19
N TYR A 174 13.29 9.65 5.20
CA TYR A 174 14.25 10.17 4.21
C TYR A 174 15.31 11.06 4.86
N PHE A 175 14.93 11.95 5.78
CA PHE A 175 15.89 12.76 6.52
C PHE A 175 16.88 11.91 7.33
N LEU A 176 16.38 10.93 8.09
CA LEU A 176 17.22 10.05 8.91
C LEU A 176 18.17 9.20 8.06
N ILE A 177 17.70 8.72 6.91
CA ILE A 177 18.54 7.96 5.98
C ILE A 177 19.59 8.85 5.33
N ALA A 178 19.21 10.03 4.83
CA ALA A 178 20.19 10.99 4.30
C ALA A 178 21.25 11.36 5.35
N THR A 179 20.82 11.54 6.61
CA THR A 179 21.72 11.80 7.73
C THR A 179 22.63 10.61 8.03
N LEU A 180 22.12 9.38 7.94
CA LEU A 180 22.95 8.17 8.08
C LEU A 180 23.99 8.09 6.96
N PHE A 181 23.59 8.38 5.72
CA PHE A 181 24.50 8.36 4.58
C PHE A 181 25.57 9.47 4.65
N SER A 182 25.23 10.65 5.18
CA SER A 182 26.17 11.77 5.33
C SER A 182 27.28 11.49 6.35
N ILE A 183 27.11 10.52 7.25
CA ILE A 183 28.14 10.11 8.21
C ILE A 183 29.30 9.38 7.50
N PHE A 184 29.05 8.77 6.33
CA PHE A 184 30.09 8.07 5.58
C PHE A 184 30.98 9.07 4.83
N PRO A 185 32.31 9.03 5.02
CA PRO A 185 33.24 9.98 4.36
C PRO A 185 33.20 9.93 2.83
N ILE A 186 32.82 8.79 2.25
CA ILE A 186 32.77 8.59 0.79
C ILE A 186 31.65 9.40 0.11
N TYR A 187 30.60 9.73 0.86
CA TYR A 187 29.41 10.42 0.34
C TYR A 187 29.45 11.94 0.57
N LYS A 188 30.63 12.54 0.79
CA LYS A 188 30.75 14.00 0.95
C LYS A 188 30.23 14.80 -0.26
N GLU A 189 29.73 16.00 0.02
CA GLU A 189 29.33 17.01 -0.97
C GLU A 189 28.28 16.49 -1.99
N ARG A 190 28.41 16.85 -3.26
CA ARG A 190 27.49 16.45 -4.33
C ARG A 190 27.45 14.94 -4.58
N ARG A 191 28.32 14.14 -3.96
CA ARG A 191 28.33 12.68 -4.13
C ARG A 191 27.14 12.02 -3.44
N LEU A 192 26.73 12.50 -2.27
CA LEU A 192 25.49 12.04 -1.64
C LEU A 192 24.29 12.37 -2.52
N GLU A 193 24.22 13.61 -3.01
CA GLU A 193 23.15 14.05 -3.93
C GLU A 193 23.10 13.14 -5.16
N PHE A 194 24.26 12.86 -5.77
CA PHE A 194 24.35 12.00 -6.95
C PHE A 194 23.89 10.56 -6.66
N VAL A 195 24.30 9.97 -5.54
CA VAL A 195 23.88 8.62 -5.13
C VAL A 195 22.37 8.57 -4.86
N LEU A 196 21.82 9.57 -4.16
CA LEU A 196 20.38 9.66 -3.91
C LEU A 196 19.57 9.87 -5.20
N ILE A 197 20.07 10.71 -6.12
CA ILE A 197 19.48 10.91 -7.45
C ILE A 197 19.52 9.62 -8.25
N LEU A 198 20.63 8.88 -8.24
CA LEU A 198 20.76 7.61 -8.93
C LEU A 198 19.79 6.56 -8.37
N ILE A 199 19.71 6.42 -7.05
CA ILE A 199 18.72 5.56 -6.38
C ILE A 199 17.31 5.96 -6.79
N SER A 200 17.02 7.26 -6.87
CA SER A 200 15.72 7.79 -7.28
C SER A 200 15.38 7.47 -8.74
N PHE A 201 16.33 7.62 -9.67
CA PHE A 201 16.14 7.26 -11.07
C PHE A 201 15.93 5.76 -11.28
N VAL A 202 16.73 4.92 -10.60
CA VAL A 202 16.55 3.46 -10.62
C VAL A 202 15.17 3.10 -10.05
N SER A 203 14.78 3.72 -8.94
CA SER A 203 13.45 3.53 -8.33
C SER A 203 12.33 3.97 -9.27
N LEU A 204 12.48 5.10 -9.98
CA LEU A 204 11.50 5.63 -10.93
C LEU A 204 11.35 4.74 -12.16
N TYR A 205 12.46 4.24 -12.72
CA TYR A 205 12.42 3.31 -13.86
C TYR A 205 11.70 2.00 -13.49
N TYR A 206 11.97 1.46 -12.30
CA TYR A 206 11.23 0.31 -11.80
C TYR A 206 9.78 0.66 -11.49
N PHE A 207 9.51 1.83 -10.90
CA PHE A 207 8.15 2.29 -10.64
C PHE A 207 7.35 2.35 -11.93
N THR A 208 7.80 3.05 -12.95
CA THR A 208 7.11 3.18 -14.24
C THR A 208 6.82 1.83 -14.91
N ARG A 209 7.79 0.89 -14.90
CA ARG A 209 7.59 -0.47 -15.44
C ARG A 209 6.48 -1.28 -14.75
N TYR A 210 6.23 -1.01 -13.47
CA TYR A 210 5.24 -1.75 -12.67
C TYR A 210 4.04 -0.92 -12.23
N TYR A 211 4.04 0.40 -12.45
CA TYR A 211 2.93 1.30 -12.12
C TYR A 211 1.79 1.10 -13.10
N TYR A 212 2.13 0.88 -14.37
CA TYR A 212 1.20 0.47 -15.42
C TYR A 212 1.02 -1.05 -15.51
N LYS A 213 1.46 -1.83 -14.49
CA LYS A 213 1.03 -3.23 -14.46
C LYS A 213 -0.50 -3.25 -14.42
N PRO A 214 -1.15 -4.06 -15.25
CA PRO A 214 -2.40 -3.70 -15.90
C PRO A 214 -3.62 -3.95 -15.02
N TYR A 215 -3.46 -4.07 -13.70
CA TYR A 215 -4.51 -4.50 -12.79
C TYR A 215 -5.84 -3.75 -12.99
N LYS A 216 -5.80 -2.43 -13.20
CA LYS A 216 -7.01 -1.65 -13.50
C LYS A 216 -7.56 -1.86 -14.91
N GLU A 217 -6.70 -1.99 -15.91
CA GLU A 217 -7.10 -2.19 -17.32
C GLU A 217 -7.68 -3.59 -17.54
N GLN A 218 -7.07 -4.62 -16.94
CA GLN A 218 -7.54 -6.02 -17.01
C GLN A 218 -8.96 -6.16 -16.49
N TRP A 219 -9.24 -5.60 -15.30
CA TRP A 219 -10.56 -5.62 -14.70
C TRP A 219 -11.56 -4.79 -15.50
N ARG A 220 -11.15 -3.63 -16.03
CA ARG A 220 -12.04 -2.76 -16.79
C ARG A 220 -12.49 -3.41 -18.10
N GLU A 221 -11.58 -3.96 -18.89
CA GLU A 221 -11.92 -4.59 -20.18
C GLU A 221 -12.75 -5.87 -19.99
N SER A 222 -12.32 -6.75 -19.09
CA SER A 222 -13.04 -7.99 -18.80
C SER A 222 -14.44 -7.72 -18.21
N SER A 223 -14.55 -6.77 -17.27
CA SER A 223 -15.85 -6.39 -16.70
C SER A 223 -16.75 -5.73 -17.73
N GLN A 224 -16.22 -4.87 -18.61
CA GLN A 224 -17.00 -4.25 -19.68
C GLN A 224 -17.52 -5.30 -20.68
N TYR A 225 -16.69 -6.29 -21.03
CA TYR A 225 -17.14 -7.42 -21.86
C TYR A 225 -18.25 -8.22 -21.18
N ILE A 226 -18.07 -8.59 -19.90
CA ILE A 226 -19.09 -9.30 -19.12
C ILE A 226 -20.38 -8.49 -19.06
N ILE A 227 -20.32 -7.20 -18.71
CA ILE A 227 -21.47 -6.30 -18.64
C ILE A 227 -22.20 -6.25 -19.99
N SER A 228 -21.47 -6.06 -21.09
CA SER A 228 -22.06 -6.02 -22.43
C SER A 228 -22.76 -7.33 -22.82
N THR A 229 -22.30 -8.46 -22.27
CA THR A 229 -22.89 -9.78 -22.52
C THR A 229 -24.15 -10.01 -21.68
N VAL A 230 -24.16 -9.54 -20.42
CA VAL A 230 -25.25 -9.86 -19.47
C VAL A 230 -26.36 -8.81 -19.41
N VAL A 231 -26.11 -7.56 -19.83
CA VAL A 231 -27.02 -6.42 -19.59
C VAL A 231 -28.42 -6.62 -20.16
N GLY A 232 -28.56 -7.33 -21.28
CA GLY A 232 -29.87 -7.58 -21.92
C GLY A 232 -30.74 -8.59 -21.16
N HIS A 233 -30.12 -9.62 -20.56
CA HIS A 233 -30.84 -10.72 -19.92
C HIS A 233 -30.12 -11.22 -18.65
N PRO A 234 -29.88 -10.37 -17.64
CA PRO A 234 -28.99 -10.71 -16.51
C PRO A 234 -29.46 -11.92 -15.71
N LYS A 235 -30.78 -12.17 -15.67
CA LYS A 235 -31.38 -13.32 -14.98
C LYS A 235 -31.06 -14.66 -15.64
N ASP A 236 -30.69 -14.69 -16.91
CA ASP A 236 -30.38 -15.93 -17.65
C ASP A 236 -28.95 -16.40 -17.38
N PHE A 237 -28.15 -15.56 -16.72
CA PHE A 237 -26.74 -15.79 -16.48
C PHE A 237 -26.46 -16.19 -15.03
N THR A 238 -25.46 -17.06 -14.88
CA THR A 238 -24.72 -17.28 -13.64
C THR A 238 -23.32 -16.73 -13.85
N LEU A 239 -22.83 -15.91 -12.91
CA LEU A 239 -21.51 -15.27 -13.00
C LEU A 239 -20.60 -15.76 -11.86
N LEU A 240 -19.55 -16.49 -12.22
CA LEU A 240 -18.58 -17.04 -11.29
C LEU A 240 -17.22 -16.34 -11.46
N CYS A 241 -16.55 -16.03 -10.36
CA CYS A 241 -15.23 -15.41 -10.32
C CYS A 241 -14.23 -16.35 -9.65
N SER A 242 -13.03 -16.54 -10.22
CA SER A 242 -12.07 -17.50 -9.66
C SER A 242 -11.56 -17.12 -8.26
N SER A 243 -11.50 -15.82 -7.94
CA SER A 243 -10.91 -15.31 -6.68
C SER A 243 -11.69 -14.19 -5.99
N HIS A 244 -12.16 -13.17 -6.73
CA HIS A 244 -12.65 -11.91 -6.15
C HIS A 244 -14.00 -11.49 -6.77
N ALA A 245 -15.10 -11.95 -6.18
CA ALA A 245 -16.45 -11.58 -6.64
C ALA A 245 -16.80 -10.10 -6.39
N TYR A 246 -16.26 -9.49 -5.32
CA TYR A 246 -16.57 -8.10 -4.93
C TYR A 246 -16.17 -7.05 -5.98
N ASN A 247 -15.08 -7.28 -6.72
CA ASN A 247 -14.66 -6.39 -7.80
C ASN A 247 -15.72 -6.36 -8.91
N MET A 248 -16.20 -7.53 -9.31
CA MET A 248 -17.24 -7.64 -10.34
C MET A 248 -18.58 -7.07 -9.84
N GLU A 249 -18.88 -7.22 -8.55
CA GLU A 249 -20.07 -6.63 -7.93
C GLU A 249 -20.03 -5.09 -8.00
N TYR A 250 -18.87 -4.49 -7.74
CA TYR A 250 -18.66 -3.04 -7.89
C TYR A 250 -18.93 -2.58 -9.32
N PHE A 251 -18.40 -3.28 -10.34
CA PHE A 251 -18.63 -2.93 -11.74
C PHE A 251 -20.09 -3.09 -12.17
N LEU A 252 -20.78 -4.16 -11.75
CA LEU A 252 -22.20 -4.38 -12.03
C LEU A 252 -23.07 -3.29 -11.41
N LYS A 253 -22.82 -2.94 -10.13
CA LYS A 253 -23.52 -1.84 -9.44
C LYS A 253 -23.31 -0.51 -10.14
N THR A 254 -22.07 -0.22 -10.53
CA THR A 254 -21.72 1.02 -11.26
C THR A 254 -22.43 1.10 -12.60
N ALA A 255 -22.56 -0.03 -13.30
CA ALA A 255 -23.29 -0.15 -14.57
C ALA A 255 -24.82 -0.30 -14.41
N LYS A 256 -25.35 -0.26 -13.17
CA LYS A 256 -26.77 -0.44 -12.83
C LYS A 256 -27.37 -1.77 -13.35
N VAL A 257 -26.55 -2.83 -13.45
CA VAL A 257 -27.02 -4.17 -13.83
C VAL A 257 -27.57 -4.88 -12.59
N THR A 258 -28.85 -5.21 -12.62
CA THR A 258 -29.55 -5.90 -11.51
C THR A 258 -30.04 -7.29 -11.95
N GLY A 259 -30.13 -8.25 -11.02
CA GLY A 259 -30.64 -9.59 -11.29
C GLY A 259 -29.57 -10.66 -11.54
N ILE A 260 -28.29 -10.28 -11.40
CA ILE A 260 -27.15 -11.19 -11.38
C ILE A 260 -26.25 -10.84 -10.20
N VAL A 261 -25.81 -11.85 -9.45
CA VAL A 261 -24.89 -11.68 -8.32
C VAL A 261 -23.63 -12.50 -8.62
N PRO A 262 -22.45 -11.87 -8.68
CA PRO A 262 -21.21 -12.59 -8.89
C PRO A 262 -20.92 -13.47 -7.68
N ARG A 263 -20.56 -14.73 -7.90
CA ARG A 263 -20.18 -15.69 -6.85
C ARG A 263 -18.76 -16.18 -7.07
N LEU A 264 -18.17 -16.79 -6.05
CA LEU A 264 -16.89 -17.46 -6.22
C LEU A 264 -17.08 -18.78 -6.97
N TYR A 265 -16.12 -19.11 -7.83
CA TYR A 265 -16.09 -20.41 -8.48
C TYR A 265 -15.86 -21.51 -7.44
N THR A 266 -16.84 -22.40 -7.30
CA THR A 266 -16.74 -23.66 -6.56
C THR A 266 -17.45 -24.77 -7.34
N LYS A 267 -17.15 -26.04 -7.03
CA LYS A 267 -17.80 -27.18 -7.70
C LYS A 267 -19.31 -27.20 -7.45
N GLU A 268 -19.73 -26.77 -6.25
CA GLU A 268 -21.13 -26.68 -5.85
C GLU A 268 -21.89 -25.67 -6.71
N GLU A 269 -21.32 -24.47 -6.92
CA GLU A 269 -21.94 -23.43 -7.76
C GLU A 269 -22.03 -23.84 -9.23
N VAL A 270 -21.02 -24.57 -9.73
CA VAL A 270 -21.06 -25.15 -11.08
C VAL A 270 -22.16 -26.20 -11.20
N ASN A 271 -22.28 -27.10 -10.22
CA ASN A 271 -23.33 -28.12 -10.21
C ASN A 271 -24.73 -27.50 -10.13
N LEU A 272 -24.90 -26.44 -9.32
CA LEU A 272 -26.15 -25.67 -9.27
C LEU A 272 -26.48 -25.08 -10.64
N PHE A 273 -25.51 -24.50 -11.35
CA PHE A 273 -25.74 -24.03 -12.72
C PHE A 273 -26.16 -25.17 -13.65
N ILE A 274 -25.51 -26.34 -13.59
CA ILE A 274 -25.84 -27.47 -14.47
C ILE A 274 -27.28 -27.95 -14.23
N GLN A 275 -27.69 -28.07 -12.95
CA GLN A 275 -29.01 -28.54 -12.55
C GLN A 275 -30.13 -27.51 -12.77
N ASP A 276 -29.83 -26.21 -12.68
CA ASP A 276 -30.81 -25.14 -12.83
C ASP A 276 -31.19 -24.94 -14.31
N SER A 277 -32.37 -25.41 -14.70
CA SER A 277 -32.91 -25.27 -16.06
C SER A 277 -33.29 -23.83 -16.42
N SER A 278 -33.47 -22.95 -15.44
CA SER A 278 -33.79 -21.53 -15.67
C SER A 278 -32.56 -20.74 -16.14
N LYS A 279 -31.36 -21.21 -15.83
CA LYS A 279 -30.08 -20.59 -16.21
C LYS A 279 -29.57 -21.21 -17.52
N LYS A 280 -29.47 -20.39 -18.55
CA LYS A 280 -29.02 -20.81 -19.89
C LYS A 280 -27.53 -20.57 -20.13
N ASN A 281 -26.97 -19.56 -19.45
CA ASN A 281 -25.61 -19.11 -19.69
C ASN A 281 -24.81 -19.05 -18.38
N LEU A 282 -23.54 -19.45 -18.45
CA LEU A 282 -22.56 -19.34 -17.39
C LEU A 282 -21.40 -18.49 -17.89
N VAL A 283 -21.00 -17.50 -17.10
CA VAL A 283 -19.82 -16.70 -17.34
C VAL A 283 -18.85 -16.92 -16.18
N ILE A 284 -17.64 -17.35 -16.49
CA ILE A 284 -16.57 -17.55 -15.52
C ILE A 284 -15.47 -16.53 -15.80
N LEU A 285 -15.22 -15.64 -14.85
CA LEU A 285 -14.09 -14.73 -14.87
C LEU A 285 -12.90 -15.36 -14.13
N GLU A 286 -11.91 -15.78 -14.90
CA GLU A 286 -10.63 -16.23 -14.40
C GLU A 286 -9.65 -15.07 -14.27
N THR A 287 -9.19 -14.88 -13.05
CA THR A 287 -8.23 -13.85 -12.70
C THR A 287 -6.79 -14.36 -12.78
N SER A 288 -5.83 -13.47 -13.04
CA SER A 288 -4.39 -13.78 -13.07
C SER A 288 -3.84 -14.44 -11.80
N TRP A 289 -4.61 -14.42 -10.72
CA TRP A 289 -4.24 -14.89 -9.38
C TRP A 289 -4.60 -16.36 -9.16
N LYS A 290 -5.61 -16.84 -9.89
CA LYS A 290 -6.09 -18.21 -9.80
C LYS A 290 -6.63 -18.62 -11.16
N TYR A 291 -5.77 -19.33 -11.88
CA TYR A 291 -6.13 -20.03 -13.10
C TYR A 291 -6.88 -21.29 -12.73
N LEU A 292 -8.02 -21.52 -13.39
CA LEU A 292 -8.74 -22.78 -13.26
C LEU A 292 -8.03 -23.84 -14.11
N ASN A 293 -8.09 -25.09 -13.67
CA ASN A 293 -7.55 -26.19 -14.46
C ASN A 293 -8.41 -26.32 -15.73
N SER A 294 -7.78 -26.16 -16.90
CA SER A 294 -8.49 -26.23 -18.18
C SER A 294 -9.04 -27.63 -18.45
N GLU A 295 -8.35 -28.69 -18.02
CA GLU A 295 -8.81 -30.07 -18.14
C GLU A 295 -10.06 -30.32 -17.27
N GLU A 296 -10.09 -29.74 -16.06
CA GLU A 296 -11.25 -29.83 -15.17
C GLU A 296 -12.47 -29.13 -15.79
N LEU A 297 -12.28 -27.93 -16.33
CA LEU A 297 -13.35 -27.20 -17.04
C LEU A 297 -13.83 -27.95 -18.29
N GLU A 298 -12.94 -28.55 -19.06
CA GLU A 298 -13.31 -29.35 -20.23
C GLU A 298 -14.07 -30.62 -19.86
N SER A 299 -13.70 -31.28 -18.76
CA SER A 299 -14.41 -32.46 -18.26
C SER A 299 -15.84 -32.14 -17.82
N LEU A 300 -16.07 -30.97 -17.22
CA LEU A 300 -17.38 -30.52 -16.74
C LEU A 300 -18.27 -29.99 -17.88
N PHE A 301 -17.66 -29.37 -18.89
CA PHE A 301 -18.38 -28.71 -19.98
C PHE A 301 -17.99 -29.29 -21.34
N MET A 302 -18.35 -30.56 -21.56
CA MET A 302 -18.11 -31.22 -22.84
C MET A 302 -18.86 -30.50 -23.99
N ARG A 303 -18.16 -30.30 -25.10
CA ARG A 303 -18.67 -29.60 -26.30
C ARG A 303 -19.91 -30.24 -26.94
N SER A 304 -20.19 -31.50 -26.61
CA SER A 304 -21.42 -32.18 -27.03
C SER A 304 -22.65 -31.46 -26.48
N ASN A 305 -22.63 -31.09 -25.20
CA ASN A 305 -23.79 -30.59 -24.45
C ASN A 305 -23.78 -29.06 -24.25
N PHE A 306 -22.62 -28.42 -24.45
CA PHE A 306 -22.44 -26.99 -24.19
C PHE A 306 -21.69 -26.29 -25.32
N ASP A 307 -22.05 -25.04 -25.58
CA ASP A 307 -21.27 -24.13 -26.42
C ASP A 307 -20.35 -23.28 -25.54
N ARG A 308 -19.04 -23.40 -25.74
CA ARG A 308 -18.02 -22.69 -24.97
C ARG A 308 -17.29 -21.67 -25.84
N LYS A 309 -17.12 -20.46 -25.31
CA LYS A 309 -16.31 -19.38 -25.88
C LYS A 309 -15.40 -18.80 -24.82
N ASP A 310 -14.09 -18.82 -25.09
CA ASP A 310 -13.08 -18.24 -24.22
C ASP A 310 -12.57 -16.95 -24.83
N GLN A 311 -12.66 -15.86 -24.08
CA GLN A 311 -12.11 -14.56 -24.46
C GLN A 311 -10.95 -14.22 -23.53
N LEU A 312 -9.78 -13.99 -24.12
CA LEU A 312 -8.59 -13.56 -23.38
C LEU A 312 -8.54 -12.04 -23.34
N PHE A 313 -8.38 -11.52 -22.13
CA PHE A 313 -7.99 -10.15 -21.83
C PHE A 313 -6.59 -10.21 -21.24
N TYR A 314 -5.89 -9.08 -21.18
CA TYR A 314 -4.52 -9.06 -20.66
C TYR A 314 -4.46 -9.77 -19.29
N GLY A 315 -3.86 -10.96 -19.18
CA GLY A 315 -3.80 -11.74 -17.92
C GLY A 315 -5.14 -12.15 -17.26
N MET A 316 -6.29 -12.04 -17.94
CA MET A 316 -7.59 -12.57 -17.47
C MET A 316 -8.27 -13.35 -18.58
N ARG A 317 -9.04 -14.38 -18.21
CA ARG A 317 -9.82 -15.17 -19.18
C ARG A 317 -11.28 -15.10 -18.79
N VAL A 318 -12.15 -14.74 -19.73
CA VAL A 318 -13.60 -14.83 -19.55
C VAL A 318 -14.09 -16.02 -20.35
N VAL A 319 -14.55 -17.05 -19.65
CA VAL A 319 -15.13 -18.27 -20.24
C VAL A 319 -16.64 -18.11 -20.24
N THR A 320 -17.26 -18.16 -21.42
CA THR A 320 -18.72 -18.14 -21.57
C THR A 320 -19.18 -19.51 -22.01
N ILE A 321 -20.12 -20.09 -21.28
CA ILE A 321 -20.68 -21.42 -21.52
C ILE A 321 -22.19 -21.28 -21.67
N ARG A 322 -22.73 -21.83 -22.75
CA ARG A 322 -24.17 -21.84 -23.03
C ARG A 322 -24.67 -23.29 -23.09
N LYS A 323 -25.78 -23.57 -22.42
CA LYS A 323 -26.51 -24.84 -22.57
C LYS A 323 -27.14 -24.90 -23.97
N LYS A 324 -26.96 -26.03 -24.66
CA LYS A 324 -27.59 -26.26 -25.97
C LYS A 324 -29.09 -26.49 -25.85
#